data_AF-A0AAV5Z030-F1
#
_entry.id   AF-A0AAV5Z030-F1
#
_cell.length_a   1.000
_cell.length_b   1.000
_cell.length_c   1.000
_cell.angle_alpha   90.00
_cell.angle_beta   90.00
_cell.angle_gamma   90.00
#
_symmetry.space_group_name_H-M   'P 1'
#
loop_
_entity.id
_entity.type
_entity.pdbx_description
1 polymer ?
#
loop_
_entity_poly.entity_id
_entity_poly.type
_entity_poly.pdbx_seq_one_letter_code
_entity_poly.pdbx_strand_id
1 'polypeptide(L)'
;MRAPGWLVCLVALGLFAGCLSVKIGRAFPSPDAHWIVSGKSDRWGLQRMLGEPYQVGFENGDPTWRWLYVQRDAGGAVSKDLIVRFNADGVVKTYSFTSNFPDDLRRLK
;
A
#
# COMPACT_ATOMS: atom_id res chain seq x y z
N MET A 1 32.62 -19.95 30.95
CA MET A 1 31.62 -19.33 31.87
C MET A 1 30.24 -19.68 31.32
N ARG A 2 29.47 -20.54 32.00
CA ARG A 2 28.12 -20.94 31.55
C ARG A 2 27.16 -19.81 31.90
N ALA A 3 26.49 -19.23 30.91
CA ALA A 3 25.44 -18.25 31.16
C ALA A 3 24.35 -18.90 32.05
N PRO A 4 23.89 -18.22 33.10
CA PRO A 4 22.93 -18.81 34.02
C PRO A 4 21.58 -18.98 33.30
N GLY A 5 20.91 -20.10 33.52
CA GLY A 5 19.73 -20.50 32.73
C GLY A 5 18.59 -19.46 32.70
N TRP A 6 18.47 -18.62 33.74
CA TRP A 6 17.48 -17.55 33.80
C TRP A 6 17.73 -16.43 32.77
N LEU A 7 19.00 -16.15 32.44
CA LEU A 7 19.39 -15.19 31.40
C LEU A 7 19.02 -15.71 30.00
N VAL A 8 19.13 -17.03 29.77
CA VAL A 8 18.68 -17.68 28.54
C VAL A 8 17.14 -17.63 28.43
N CYS A 9 16.42 -17.88 29.53
CA CYS A 9 14.96 -17.77 29.54
C CYS A 9 14.44 -16.35 29.29
N LEU A 10 15.08 -15.31 29.85
CA LEU A 10 14.69 -13.92 29.62
C LEU A 10 14.91 -13.47 28.18
N VAL A 11 16.03 -13.88 27.58
CA VAL A 11 16.31 -13.61 26.16
C VAL A 11 15.33 -14.36 25.26
N ALA A 12 15.00 -15.62 25.59
CA ALA A 12 13.99 -16.39 24.86
C ALA A 12 12.58 -15.77 24.96
N LEU A 13 12.19 -15.24 26.13
CA LEU A 13 10.88 -14.62 26.33
C LEU A 13 10.72 -13.28 25.57
N GLY A 14 11.82 -12.53 25.40
CA GLY A 14 11.83 -11.30 24.60
C GLY A 14 11.60 -11.52 23.10
N LEU A 15 11.96 -12.70 22.57
CA LEU A 15 11.76 -13.04 21.16
C LEU A 15 10.29 -13.37 20.82
N PHE A 16 9.48 -13.74 21.80
CA PHE A 16 8.05 -14.03 21.61
C PHE A 16 7.13 -12.81 21.79
N ALA A 17 7.63 -11.67 22.28
CA ALA A 17 6.85 -10.44 22.43
C ALA A 17 6.66 -9.67 21.10
N GLY A 18 7.27 -10.14 20.01
CA GLY A 18 7.14 -9.54 18.69
C GLY A 18 5.84 -9.93 17.98
N CYS A 19 4.69 -9.46 18.48
CA CYS A 19 3.54 -9.23 17.60
C CYS A 19 3.87 -8.05 16.67
N LEU A 20 4.81 -8.26 15.74
CA LEU A 20 5.31 -7.25 14.84
C LEU A 20 4.21 -6.93 13.82
N SER A 21 3.59 -5.76 13.98
CA SER A 21 2.72 -5.20 12.95
C SER A 21 3.56 -4.94 11.71
N VAL A 22 3.33 -5.69 10.64
CA VAL A 22 4.07 -5.54 9.38
C VAL A 22 3.32 -4.57 8.49
N LYS A 23 4.01 -3.53 8.03
CA LYS A 23 3.49 -2.55 7.07
C LYS A 23 4.28 -2.64 5.76
N ILE A 24 3.59 -2.72 4.63
CA ILE A 24 4.20 -2.73 3.30
C ILE A 24 3.69 -1.52 2.52
N GLY A 25 4.63 -0.82 1.86
CA GLY A 25 4.33 0.37 1.08
C GLY A 25 4.04 1.60 1.93
N ARG A 26 3.71 2.70 1.27
CA ARG A 26 3.40 4.00 1.90
C ARG A 26 1.90 4.13 2.06
N ALA A 27 1.45 4.60 3.22
CA ALA A 27 0.05 4.97 3.40
C ALA A 27 -0.30 6.15 2.47
N PHE A 28 -1.40 6.01 1.72
CA PHE A 28 -1.93 7.04 0.83
C PHE A 28 -3.43 7.22 1.09
N PRO A 29 -4.06 8.36 0.77
CA PRO A 29 -5.50 8.51 0.92
C PRO A 29 -6.23 7.59 -0.06
N SER A 30 -7.32 6.95 0.37
CA SER A 30 -8.11 6.11 -0.53
C SER A 30 -8.86 7.01 -1.53
N PRO A 31 -8.63 6.85 -2.85
CA PRO A 31 -9.22 7.74 -3.84
C PRO A 31 -10.73 7.61 -3.90
N ASP A 32 -11.39 8.74 -4.09
CA ASP A 32 -12.79 8.79 -4.49
C ASP A 32 -12.91 8.69 -6.02
N ALA A 33 -14.05 8.23 -6.53
CA ALA A 33 -14.31 8.08 -7.96
C ALA A 33 -14.13 9.40 -8.74
N HIS A 34 -14.33 10.54 -8.09
CA HIS A 34 -14.20 11.86 -8.72
C HIS A 34 -12.77 12.44 -8.70
N TRP A 35 -11.82 11.83 -7.98
CA TRP A 35 -10.47 12.37 -7.84
C TRP A 35 -9.58 12.09 -9.05
N ILE A 36 -9.77 10.93 -9.68
CA ILE A 36 -8.98 10.47 -10.82
C ILE A 36 -9.88 10.43 -12.05
N VAL A 37 -9.61 11.33 -12.99
CA VAL A 37 -10.39 11.47 -14.22
C VAL A 37 -9.52 11.05 -15.40
N SER A 38 -9.89 9.94 -16.06
CA SER A 38 -9.23 9.50 -17.28
C SER A 38 -9.24 10.60 -18.34
N GLY A 39 -8.10 10.78 -19.03
CA GLY A 39 -7.91 11.83 -20.02
C GLY A 39 -7.69 13.24 -19.44
N LYS A 40 -7.70 13.41 -18.12
CA LYS A 40 -7.50 14.73 -17.48
C LYS A 40 -6.46 14.72 -16.36
N SER A 41 -6.52 13.76 -15.44
CA SER A 41 -5.53 13.64 -14.37
C SER A 41 -4.17 13.24 -14.95
N ASP A 42 -3.09 13.79 -14.40
CA ASP A 42 -1.72 13.50 -14.84
C ASP A 42 -0.87 12.87 -13.72
N ARG A 43 0.22 12.20 -14.11
CA ARG A 43 1.11 11.50 -13.18
C ARG A 43 1.69 12.39 -12.08
N TRP A 44 1.97 13.66 -12.35
CA TRP A 44 2.52 14.58 -11.37
C TRP A 44 1.46 15.02 -10.35
N GLY A 45 0.24 15.26 -10.83
CA GLY A 45 -0.92 15.49 -9.96
C GLY A 45 -1.15 14.33 -9.00
N LEU A 46 -1.12 13.10 -9.51
CA LEU A 46 -1.28 11.90 -8.68
C LEU A 46 -0.14 11.73 -7.67
N GLN A 47 1.12 11.92 -8.07
CA GLN A 47 2.26 11.82 -7.14
C GLN A 47 2.20 12.87 -6.03
N ARG A 48 1.77 14.10 -6.33
CA ARG A 48 1.57 15.14 -5.29
C ARG A 48 0.49 14.74 -4.29
N MET A 49 -0.58 14.10 -4.77
CA MET A 49 -1.75 13.78 -3.95
C MET A 49 -1.58 12.47 -3.16
N LEU A 50 -0.88 11.49 -3.73
CA LEU A 50 -0.77 10.12 -3.21
C LEU A 50 0.63 9.81 -2.63
N GLY A 51 1.63 10.63 -2.96
CA GLY A 51 3.04 10.36 -2.69
C GLY A 51 3.69 9.50 -3.78
N GLU A 52 4.95 9.11 -3.53
CA GLU A 52 5.69 8.22 -4.43
C GLU A 52 4.96 6.87 -4.62
N PRO A 53 4.87 6.36 -5.86
CA PRO A 53 4.33 5.04 -6.11
C PRO A 53 5.21 3.96 -5.47
N TYR A 54 4.58 2.87 -5.04
CA TYR A 54 5.28 1.70 -4.53
C TYR A 54 6.04 0.96 -5.64
N GLN A 55 5.47 0.91 -6.84
CA GLN A 55 6.07 0.30 -8.03
C GLN A 55 5.79 1.14 -9.28
N VAL A 56 6.76 1.17 -10.18
CA VAL A 56 6.65 1.76 -11.52
C VAL A 56 7.08 0.74 -12.57
N GLY A 57 6.41 0.73 -13.72
CA GLY A 57 6.69 -0.22 -14.80
C GLY A 57 5.83 0.06 -16.03
N PHE A 58 5.49 -1.00 -16.76
CA PHE A 58 4.63 -0.93 -17.94
C PHE A 58 3.64 -2.11 -17.97
N GLU A 59 2.45 -1.86 -18.48
CA GLU A 59 1.43 -2.89 -18.72
C GLU A 59 0.94 -2.72 -20.16
N ASN A 60 1.16 -3.75 -20.99
CA ASN A 60 0.87 -3.70 -22.44
C ASN A 60 1.52 -2.50 -23.15
N GLY A 61 2.73 -2.11 -22.72
CA GLY A 61 3.47 -0.97 -23.26
C GLY A 61 3.08 0.40 -22.69
N ASP A 62 1.99 0.48 -21.91
CA ASP A 62 1.60 1.73 -21.26
C ASP A 62 2.35 1.92 -19.94
N PRO A 63 2.96 3.10 -19.67
CA PRO A 63 3.55 3.41 -18.38
C PRO A 63 2.53 3.18 -17.26
N THR A 64 2.93 2.46 -16.22
CA THR A 64 2.01 2.01 -15.15
C THR A 64 2.63 2.23 -13.79
N TRP A 65 1.92 2.92 -12.91
CA TRP A 65 2.34 3.15 -11.52
C TRP A 65 1.34 2.49 -10.56
N ARG A 66 1.86 2.01 -9.43
CA ARG A 66 1.07 1.33 -8.40
C ARG A 66 1.32 1.95 -7.03
N TRP A 67 0.25 2.28 -6.33
CA TRP A 67 0.27 2.60 -4.90
C TRP A 67 -0.34 1.42 -4.14
N LEU A 68 0.50 0.71 -3.40
CA LEU A 68 0.09 -0.41 -2.55
C LEU A 68 0.33 -0.02 -1.10
N TYR A 69 -0.65 -0.31 -0.26
CA TYR A 69 -0.49 -0.24 1.18
C TYR A 69 -1.09 -1.47 1.84
N VAL A 70 -0.30 -2.16 2.66
CA VAL A 70 -0.71 -3.33 3.43
C VAL A 70 -0.37 -3.12 4.89
N GLN A 71 -1.29 -3.46 5.78
CA GLN A 71 -1.06 -3.58 7.22
C GLN A 71 -1.47 -4.98 7.66
N ARG A 72 -0.61 -5.65 8.41
CA ARG A 72 -0.90 -6.94 9.04
C ARG A 72 -0.64 -6.87 10.53
N ASP A 73 -1.57 -7.40 11.30
CA ASP A 73 -1.48 -7.59 12.75
C ASP A 73 -1.98 -9.00 13.15
N ALA A 74 -2.18 -9.23 14.45
CA ALA A 74 -2.67 -10.51 14.98
C ALA A 74 -4.12 -10.83 14.56
N GLY A 75 -4.91 -9.83 14.17
CA GLY A 75 -6.31 -9.96 13.77
C GLY A 75 -6.51 -10.16 12.27
N GLY A 76 -5.48 -9.92 11.44
CA GLY A 76 -5.54 -10.19 10.00
C GLY A 76 -4.68 -9.24 9.17
N ALA A 77 -4.99 -9.15 7.88
CA ALA A 77 -4.34 -8.22 6.97
C ALA A 77 -5.37 -7.35 6.23
N VAL A 78 -5.15 -6.04 6.26
CA VAL A 78 -5.85 -5.08 5.41
C VAL A 78 -4.90 -4.53 4.36
N SER A 79 -5.43 -4.28 3.18
CA SER A 79 -4.71 -3.72 2.06
C SER A 79 -5.59 -2.81 1.22
N LYS A 80 -4.91 -1.93 0.51
CA LYS A 80 -5.48 -1.19 -0.61
C LYS A 80 -4.46 -1.04 -1.71
N ASP A 81 -4.95 -1.09 -2.93
CA ASP A 81 -4.15 -1.17 -4.14
C ASP A 81 -4.78 -0.27 -5.20
N LEU A 82 -4.02 0.73 -5.65
CA LEU A 82 -4.35 1.61 -6.75
C LEU A 82 -3.35 1.38 -7.87
N ILE A 83 -3.82 0.93 -9.02
CA ILE A 83 -3.02 0.79 -10.24
C ILE A 83 -3.50 1.83 -11.24
N VAL A 84 -2.57 2.59 -11.81
CA VAL A 84 -2.87 3.62 -12.80
C VAL A 84 -2.00 3.41 -14.02
N ARG A 85 -2.65 3.28 -15.18
CA ARG A 85 -2.01 3.24 -16.49
C ARG A 85 -2.09 4.62 -17.12
N PHE A 86 -1.00 5.06 -17.72
CA PHE A 86 -0.89 6.36 -18.36
C PHE A 86 -0.77 6.20 -19.88
N ASN A 87 -1.22 7.22 -20.59
CA ASN A 87 -0.83 7.44 -21.98
C ASN A 87 0.64 7.89 -22.05
N ALA A 88 1.21 7.90 -23.26
CA ALA A 88 2.61 8.30 -23.47
C ALA A 88 2.92 9.73 -22.99
N ASP A 89 1.92 10.63 -23.01
CA ASP A 89 2.01 12.01 -22.51
C ASP A 89 1.96 12.12 -20.97
N GLY A 90 1.75 11.01 -20.26
CA GLY A 90 1.65 10.97 -18.80
C GLY A 90 0.28 11.28 -18.23
N VAL A 91 -0.75 11.39 -19.07
CA VAL A 91 -2.16 11.53 -18.65
C VAL A 91 -2.75 10.16 -18.32
N VAL A 92 -3.63 10.08 -17.32
CA VAL A 92 -4.31 8.85 -16.92
C VAL A 92 -5.11 8.28 -18.08
N LYS A 93 -4.81 7.04 -18.45
CA LYS A 93 -5.55 6.25 -19.44
C LYS A 93 -6.65 5.46 -18.75
N THR A 94 -6.27 4.62 -17.79
CA THR A 94 -7.20 3.81 -16.98
C THR A 94 -6.66 3.68 -15.56
N TYR A 95 -7.54 3.38 -14.61
CA TYR A 95 -7.14 3.06 -13.25
C TYR A 95 -8.06 2.00 -12.64
N SER A 96 -7.57 1.34 -11.59
CA SER A 96 -8.37 0.46 -10.74
C SER A 96 -7.99 0.67 -9.29
N PHE A 97 -8.99 0.65 -8.41
CA PHE A 97 -8.80 0.74 -6.96
C PHE A 97 -9.52 -0.42 -6.28
N THR A 98 -8.81 -1.13 -5.41
CA THR A 98 -9.38 -2.16 -4.55
C THR A 98 -8.92 -1.96 -3.13
N SER A 99 -9.78 -2.27 -2.17
CA SER A 99 -9.47 -2.13 -0.74
C SER A 99 -10.35 -3.07 0.08
N ASN A 100 -9.79 -3.57 1.18
CA ASN A 100 -10.55 -4.23 2.24
C ASN A 100 -10.47 -3.48 3.59
N PHE A 101 -10.00 -2.23 3.58
CA PHE A 101 -10.07 -1.38 4.78
C PHE A 101 -11.54 -1.16 5.18
N PRO A 102 -11.89 -1.21 6.48
CA PRO A 102 -13.28 -1.09 6.92
C PRO A 102 -14.01 0.18 6.44
N ASP A 103 -13.33 1.32 6.41
CA ASP A 103 -13.90 2.58 5.88
C ASP A 103 -14.15 2.51 4.36
N ASP A 104 -13.21 1.95 3.60
CA ASP A 104 -13.35 1.81 2.16
C ASP A 104 -14.46 0.81 1.80
N LEU A 105 -14.56 -0.31 2.53
CA LEU A 105 -15.63 -1.29 2.34
C LEU A 105 -17.01 -0.67 2.59
N ARG A 106 -17.13 0.22 3.58
CA ARG A 106 -18.39 0.95 3.86
C ARG A 106 -18.73 1.97 2.78
N ARG A 107 -17.73 2.53 2.09
CA ARG A 107 -17.95 3.53 1.02
C ARG A 107 -18.23 2.88 -0.34
N LEU A 108 -17.63 1.72 -0.62
CA LEU A 108 -17.62 1.11 -1.96
C LEU A 108 -18.67 -0.02 -2.16
N LYS A 109 -19.36 -0.44 -1.11
CA LYS A 109 -20.47 -1.41 -1.15
C LYS A 109 -21.79 -0.72 -0.90
#